data_AF-A0A7U5XVA2-F1
#
_entry.id   AF-A0A7U5XVA2-F1
#
_cell.length_a   1.000
_cell.length_b   1.000
_cell.length_c   1.000
_cell.angle_alpha   90.00
_cell.angle_beta   90.00
_cell.angle_gamma   90.00
#
_symmetry.space_group_name_H-M   'P 1'
#
loop_
_entity.id
_entity.type
_entity.pdbx_description
1 polymer ?
#
loop_
_entity_poly.entity_id
_entity_poly.type
_entity_poly.pdbx_seq_one_letter_code
_entity_poly.pdbx_strand_id
1 'polypeptide(L)'
;MTQEHVVEPRDNLNAQVLDMHRGLTALIDKLGELDVLNQRAEACTDPELKLVLSSQRDMARKQVAMLLEWARRRDSKLDKALRDALFKAGPIAAQYRYGEDVE
;
A
#
# COMPACT_ATOMS: atom_id res chain seq x y z
N MET A 1 11.96 6.81 1.64
CA MET A 1 12.46 6.64 0.25
C MET A 1 11.74 7.67 -0.59
N THR A 2 12.45 8.49 -1.37
CA THR A 2 11.79 9.50 -2.21
C THR A 2 11.38 8.87 -3.55
N GLN A 3 10.38 9.44 -4.24
CA GLN A 3 9.97 9.01 -5.58
C GLN A 3 11.09 9.12 -6.64
N GLU A 4 12.18 9.81 -6.31
CA GLU A 4 13.35 10.02 -7.18
C GLU A 4 14.38 8.88 -7.08
N HIS A 5 14.32 8.07 -6.03
CA HIS A 5 15.32 7.04 -5.77
C HIS A 5 14.92 5.68 -6.34
N VAL A 6 15.48 5.35 -7.51
CA VAL A 6 15.46 3.99 -8.09
C VAL A 6 16.72 3.23 -7.68
N VAL A 7 16.61 1.90 -7.51
CA VAL A 7 17.75 1.04 -7.10
C VAL A 7 18.67 0.65 -8.26
N GLU A 8 18.18 0.76 -9.49
CA GLU A 8 18.93 0.54 -10.73
C GLU A 8 19.09 1.86 -11.49
N PRO A 9 20.13 2.02 -12.34
CA PRO A 9 20.29 3.21 -13.17
C PRO A 9 19.02 3.50 -13.96
N ARG A 10 18.56 4.76 -13.90
CA ARG A 10 17.27 5.17 -14.48
C ARG A 10 17.18 4.88 -15.98
N ASP A 11 18.29 5.02 -16.70
CA ASP A 11 18.37 4.76 -18.15
C ASP A 11 18.18 3.28 -18.51
N ASN A 12 18.33 2.37 -17.54
CA ASN A 12 18.07 0.94 -17.69
C ASN A 12 16.59 0.57 -17.46
N LEU A 13 15.76 1.53 -17.00
CA LEU A 13 14.37 1.29 -16.64
C LEU A 13 13.42 1.88 -17.68
N ASN A 14 12.50 1.06 -18.17
CA ASN A 14 11.46 1.54 -19.08
C ASN A 14 10.39 2.37 -18.34
N ALA A 15 9.58 3.10 -19.11
CA ALA A 15 8.54 3.99 -18.58
C ALA A 15 7.53 3.25 -17.67
N GLN A 16 7.17 2.01 -18.00
CA GLN A 16 6.23 1.22 -17.21
C GLN A 16 6.78 0.90 -15.82
N VAL A 17 8.05 0.50 -15.73
CA VAL A 17 8.72 0.22 -14.44
C VAL A 17 8.85 1.50 -13.62
N LEU A 18 9.22 2.62 -14.27
CA LEU A 18 9.34 3.91 -13.59
C LEU A 18 7.98 4.41 -13.05
N ASP A 19 6.89 4.25 -13.80
CA ASP A 19 5.55 4.60 -13.31
C ASP A 19 5.07 3.67 -12.20
N MET A 20 5.34 2.36 -12.31
CA MET A 20 5.04 1.42 -11.23
C MET A 20 5.81 1.80 -9.96
N HIS A 21 7.09 2.15 -10.07
CA HIS A 21 7.88 2.64 -8.95
C HIS A 21 7.25 3.88 -8.30
N ARG A 22 6.85 4.89 -9.09
CA ARG A 22 6.18 6.09 -8.57
C ARG A 22 4.89 5.75 -7.80
N GLY A 23 4.07 4.87 -8.37
CA GLY A 23 2.81 4.41 -7.77
C GLY A 23 3.02 3.63 -6.47
N LEU A 24 3.98 2.70 -6.45
CA LEU A 24 4.31 1.90 -5.27
C LEU A 24 4.97 2.73 -4.17
N THR A 25 5.89 3.63 -4.50
CA THR A 25 6.49 4.55 -3.51
C THR A 25 5.42 5.46 -2.91
N ALA A 26 4.51 6.02 -3.72
CA ALA A 26 3.39 6.79 -3.19
C ALA A 26 2.47 5.95 -2.29
N LEU A 27 2.23 4.68 -2.63
CA LEU A 27 1.46 3.77 -1.80
C LEU A 27 2.15 3.51 -0.45
N ILE A 28 3.47 3.29 -0.45
CA ILE A 28 4.28 3.12 0.76
C ILE A 28 4.21 4.36 1.65
N ASP A 29 4.35 5.56 1.06
CA ASP A 29 4.26 6.82 1.80
C ASP A 29 2.89 6.96 2.49
N LYS A 30 1.80 6.60 1.79
CA LYS A 30 0.44 6.66 2.36
C LYS A 30 0.17 5.60 3.42
N LEU A 31 0.79 4.42 3.32
CA LEU A 31 0.76 3.43 4.39
C LEU A 31 1.49 3.94 5.65
N GLY A 32 2.66 4.58 5.48
CA GLY A 32 3.39 5.20 6.58
C GLY A 32 2.62 6.35 7.22
N GLU A 33 2.01 7.22 6.42
CA GLU A 33 1.15 8.31 6.91
C GLU A 33 -0.06 7.76 7.68
N LEU A 34 -0.71 6.71 7.17
CA LEU A 34 -1.83 6.05 7.84
C LEU A 34 -1.44 5.53 9.24
N ASP A 35 -0.29 4.88 9.37
CA ASP A 35 0.21 4.37 10.65
C ASP A 35 0.49 5.52 11.64
N VAL A 36 1.26 6.52 11.21
CA VAL A 36 1.58 7.68 12.06
C VAL A 36 0.31 8.41 12.52
N LEU A 37 -0.65 8.64 11.62
CA LEU A 37 -1.90 9.31 11.97
C LEU A 37 -2.80 8.47 12.87
N ASN A 38 -2.80 7.14 12.73
CA ASN A 38 -3.47 6.24 13.67
C ASN A 38 -2.93 6.44 15.10
N GLN A 39 -1.61 6.36 15.27
CA GLN A 39 -0.96 6.51 16.57
C GLN A 39 -1.23 7.90 17.17
N ARG A 40 -1.06 8.95 16.37
CA ARG A 40 -1.28 10.34 16.81
C ARG A 40 -2.74 10.61 17.17
N ALA A 41 -3.69 10.19 16.33
CA ALA A 41 -5.11 10.41 16.61
C ALA A 41 -5.57 9.67 17.88
N GLU A 42 -5.03 8.48 18.14
CA GLU A 42 -5.35 7.72 19.35
C GLU A 42 -4.81 8.39 20.60
N ALA A 43 -3.53 8.77 20.59
CA ALA A 43 -2.87 9.42 21.73
C ALA A 43 -3.24 10.90 21.93
N CYS A 44 -3.91 11.55 20.97
CA CYS A 44 -4.24 12.97 21.04
C CYS A 44 -5.31 13.25 22.12
N THR A 45 -4.98 14.17 23.03
CA THR A 45 -5.86 14.60 24.13
C THR A 45 -6.67 15.85 23.81
N ASP A 46 -6.32 16.60 22.76
CA ASP A 46 -7.06 17.77 22.29
C ASP A 46 -8.17 17.33 21.31
N PRO A 47 -9.46 17.60 21.62
CA PRO A 47 -10.56 17.13 20.78
C PRO A 47 -10.57 17.71 19.36
N GLU A 48 -10.19 18.97 19.17
CA GLU A 48 -10.20 19.63 17.85
C GLU A 48 -9.07 19.08 16.98
N LEU A 49 -7.87 18.96 17.54
CA LEU A 49 -6.73 18.37 16.84
C LEU A 49 -7.00 16.90 16.50
N LYS A 50 -7.64 16.13 17.40
CA LYS A 50 -8.01 14.74 17.15
C LYS A 50 -8.93 14.59 15.94
N LEU A 51 -9.87 15.53 15.73
CA LEU A 51 -10.72 15.56 14.53
C LEU A 51 -9.91 15.81 13.27
N VAL A 52 -8.98 16.78 13.29
CA VAL A 52 -8.10 17.10 12.16
C VAL A 52 -7.21 15.91 11.81
N LEU A 53 -6.60 15.25 12.78
CA LEU A 53 -5.76 14.06 12.56
C LEU A 53 -6.58 12.86 12.04
N SER A 54 -7.78 12.64 12.59
CA SER A 54 -8.66 11.55 12.15
C SER A 54 -9.14 11.73 10.71
N SER A 55 -9.44 12.96 10.29
CA SER A 55 -9.83 13.24 8.90
C SER A 55 -8.70 13.00 7.91
N GLN A 56 -7.47 13.40 8.25
CA GLN A 56 -6.27 13.10 7.44
C GLN A 56 -6.05 11.59 7.35
N ARG A 57 -6.19 10.86 8.46
CA ARG A 57 -6.07 9.40 8.49
C ARG A 57 -7.06 8.74 7.54
N ASP A 58 -8.31 9.18 7.57
CA ASP A 58 -9.36 8.61 6.73
C ASP A 58 -9.15 8.95 5.24
N MET A 59 -8.55 10.10 4.94
CA MET A 59 -8.09 10.42 3.59
C MET A 59 -6.95 9.50 3.14
N ALA A 60 -5.96 9.24 4.01
CA ALA A 60 -4.85 8.33 3.71
C ALA A 60 -5.37 6.92 3.36
N ARG A 61 -6.37 6.40 4.09
CA ARG A 61 -7.03 5.11 3.76
C ARG A 61 -7.59 5.08 2.33
N LYS A 62 -8.25 6.16 1.90
CA LYS A 62 -8.79 6.27 0.54
C LYS A 62 -7.66 6.31 -0.50
N GLN A 63 -6.60 7.08 -0.23
CA GLN A 63 -5.45 7.19 -1.13
C GLN A 63 -4.70 5.85 -1.26
N VAL A 64 -4.53 5.10 -0.16
CA VAL A 64 -3.99 3.73 -0.19
C VAL A 64 -4.81 2.84 -1.14
N ALA A 65 -6.14 2.84 -1.01
CA ALA A 65 -7.01 2.04 -1.87
C ALA A 65 -6.91 2.45 -3.36
N MET A 66 -6.88 3.75 -3.63
CA MET A 66 -6.77 4.28 -5.01
C MET A 66 -5.43 3.91 -5.67
N LEU A 67 -4.32 4.04 -4.93
CA LEU A 67 -2.99 3.71 -5.44
C LEU A 67 -2.80 2.20 -5.63
N LEU A 68 -3.30 1.39 -4.70
CA LEU A 68 -3.30 -0.07 -4.83
C LEU A 68 -4.11 -0.53 -6.05
N GLU A 69 -5.29 0.06 -6.28
CA GLU A 69 -6.10 -0.24 -7.45
C GLU A 69 -5.42 0.17 -8.76
N TRP A 70 -4.74 1.31 -8.79
CA TRP A 70 -3.96 1.73 -9.95
C TRP A 70 -2.85 0.74 -10.30
N ALA A 71 -2.15 0.21 -9.28
CA ALA A 71 -1.11 -0.80 -9.42
C ALA A 71 -1.70 -2.15 -9.88
N ARG A 72 -2.80 -2.61 -9.26
CA ARG A 72 -3.51 -3.85 -9.62
C ARG A 72 -3.88 -3.89 -11.10
N ARG A 73 -4.36 -2.78 -11.68
CA ARG A 73 -4.73 -2.71 -13.11
C ARG A 73 -3.55 -2.88 -14.08
N ARG A 74 -2.32 -2.79 -13.60
CA ARG A 74 -1.09 -2.79 -14.42
C ARG A 74 -0.17 -3.98 -14.16
N ASP A 75 -0.50 -4.81 -13.19
CA ASP A 75 0.24 -6.02 -12.86
C ASP A 75 -0.74 -7.19 -12.70
N SER A 76 -0.76 -8.09 -13.68
CA SER A 76 -1.66 -9.24 -13.71
C SER A 76 -1.36 -10.28 -12.61
N LYS A 77 -0.11 -10.36 -12.15
CA LYS A 77 0.28 -11.24 -11.03
C LYS A 77 -0.21 -10.65 -9.71
N LEU A 78 -0.06 -9.33 -9.54
CA LEU A 78 -0.62 -8.62 -8.39
C LEU A 78 -2.15 -8.72 -8.37
N ASP A 79 -2.83 -8.57 -9.52
CA ASP A 79 -4.28 -8.76 -9.61
C ASP A 79 -4.73 -10.13 -9.12
N LYS A 80 -4.08 -11.19 -9.61
CA LYS A 80 -4.36 -12.56 -9.17
C LYS A 80 -4.18 -12.68 -7.65
N ALA A 81 -3.03 -12.26 -7.12
CA ALA A 81 -2.73 -12.35 -5.70
C ALA A 81 -3.75 -11.59 -4.83
N LEU A 82 -4.17 -10.39 -5.25
CA LEU A 82 -5.17 -9.59 -4.52
C LEU A 82 -6.57 -10.23 -4.55
N ARG A 83 -6.97 -10.86 -5.66
CA ARG A 83 -8.26 -11.57 -5.76
C ARG A 83 -8.30 -12.84 -4.93
N ASP A 84 -7.17 -13.52 -4.83
CA ASP A 84 -7.02 -14.71 -4.01
C ASP A 84 -7.09 -14.32 -2.51
N ALA A 85 -6.47 -13.20 -2.13
CA ALA A 85 -6.38 -12.74 -0.74
C ALA A 85 -7.64 -12.00 -0.21
N LEU A 86 -8.17 -11.05 -0.96
CA LEU A 86 -9.10 -10.04 -0.43
C LEU A 86 -10.55 -10.53 -0.38
N PHE A 87 -11.28 -10.04 0.61
CA PHE A 87 -12.72 -10.27 0.80
C PHE A 87 -13.11 -11.76 0.94
N LYS A 88 -12.22 -12.57 1.52
CA LYS A 88 -12.48 -13.97 1.88
C LYS A 88 -12.75 -14.11 3.37
N ALA A 89 -13.53 -15.13 3.73
CA ALA A 89 -13.72 -15.54 5.12
C ALA A 89 -12.65 -16.56 5.54
N GLY A 90 -12.45 -16.70 6.85
CA GLY A 90 -11.51 -17.66 7.44
C GLY A 90 -10.08 -17.12 7.57
N PRO A 91 -9.15 -17.95 8.07
CA PRO A 91 -7.75 -17.54 8.27
C PRO A 91 -7.08 -17.22 6.93
N ILE A 92 -6.41 -16.06 6.84
CA ILE A 92 -5.70 -15.61 5.62
C ILE A 92 -4.67 -16.66 5.18
N ALA A 93 -3.80 -17.08 6.11
CA ALA A 93 -2.72 -18.02 5.83
C ALA A 93 -3.20 -19.43 5.45
N ALA A 94 -4.41 -19.85 5.84
CA ALA A 94 -4.90 -21.18 5.51
C ALA A 94 -5.16 -21.38 4.01
N GLN A 95 -5.28 -20.29 3.26
CA GLN A 95 -5.44 -20.29 1.81
C GLN A 95 -4.09 -20.40 1.07
N TYR A 96 -2.98 -20.18 1.78
CA TYR A 96 -1.63 -20.27 1.25
C TYR A 96 -0.94 -21.51 1.82
N ARG A 97 -0.68 -22.52 1.00
CA ARG A 97 0.13 -23.67 1.41
C ARG A 97 1.59 -23.24 1.46
N TYR A 98 2.05 -22.80 2.63
CA TYR A 98 3.47 -22.52 2.84
C TYR A 98 4.24 -23.85 2.90
N GLY A 99 4.82 -24.28 1.78
CA GLY A 99 5.84 -25.35 1.76
C GLY A 99 5.51 -26.66 1.04
N GLU A 100 4.50 -26.74 0.16
CA GLU A 100 4.24 -27.98 -0.61
C GLU A 100 4.81 -27.99 -2.04
N ASP A 101 5.37 -26.87 -2.53
CA ASP A 101 5.99 -26.78 -3.87
C ASP A 101 7.52 -26.58 -3.79
N VAL A 102 8.18 -27.35 -2.93
CA VAL A 102 9.65 -27.52 -2.98
C VAL A 102 9.94 -28.97 -3.38
N GLU A 103 9.77 -29.27 -4.66
CA GLU A 103 10.46 -30.36 -5.38
C GLU A 103 11.20 -29.77 -6.59
#